data_AF-A0A4U8YNQ2-F1
#
_entry.id   AF-A0A4U8YNQ2-F1
#
_cell.length_a   1.000
_cell.length_b   1.000
_cell.length_c   1.000
_cell.angle_alpha   90.00
_cell.angle_beta   90.00
_cell.angle_gamma   90.00
#
_symmetry.space_group_name_H-M   'P 1'
#
loop_
_entity.id
_entity.type
_entity.pdbx_description
1 polymer ?
#
loop_
_entity_poly.entity_id
_entity_poly.type
_entity_poly.pdbx_seq_one_letter_code
_entity_poly.pdbx_strand_id
1 'polypeptide(L)'
;MKGSLTILCCFIAGVLAGLFAELPAWVTESDLTLWVLYALIFFVGIGIGGDATTFSVLKKSNVRIFLIPAAIIVGSLAGAAGASVFLSDVSVKDAMAIGSGLGYYSLSSIYITEMRGETLGTIALLSNILREIFTLLAAPLLVAWFGRTAPIASAGATAMDTTLPIITLNSGKDFAILALFSGVVLTIAVPILVTFILT
;
A
#
# COMPACT_ATOMS: atom_id res chain seq x y z
N MET A 1 -0.16 -20.96 -9.29
CA MET A 1 0.94 -20.83 -10.28
C MET A 1 0.48 -20.35 -11.64
N LYS A 2 -0.59 -20.89 -12.25
CA LYS A 2 -1.08 -20.43 -13.58
C LYS A 2 -1.40 -18.93 -13.63
N GLY A 3 -2.13 -18.40 -12.64
CA GLY A 3 -2.48 -16.97 -12.60
C GLY A 3 -1.27 -16.03 -12.47
N SER A 4 -0.29 -16.39 -11.63
CA SER A 4 0.96 -15.62 -11.49
C SER A 4 1.75 -15.57 -12.80
N LEU A 5 1.77 -16.68 -13.55
CA LEU A 5 2.42 -16.75 -14.86
C LEU A 5 1.69 -15.86 -15.88
N THR A 6 0.35 -15.82 -15.86
CA THR A 6 -0.44 -14.93 -16.71
C THR A 6 -0.09 -13.46 -16.45
N ILE A 7 -0.04 -13.05 -15.17
CA ILE A 7 0.33 -11.67 -14.79
C ILE A 7 1.74 -11.34 -15.28
N LEU A 8 2.70 -12.26 -15.08
CA LEU A 8 4.07 -12.07 -15.52
C LEU A 8 4.18 -11.93 -17.05
N CYS A 9 3.45 -12.76 -17.80
CA CYS A 9 3.39 -12.67 -19.26
C CYS A 9 2.80 -11.33 -19.71
N CYS A 10 1.73 -10.85 -19.08
CA CYS A 10 1.16 -9.53 -19.37
C CYS A 10 2.17 -8.41 -19.08
N PHE A 11 2.91 -8.49 -17.97
CA PHE A 11 3.94 -7.51 -17.63
C PHE A 11 5.07 -7.49 -18.66
N ILE A 12 5.64 -8.64 -19.00
CA ILE A 12 6.71 -8.76 -19.99
C ILE A 12 6.24 -8.25 -21.36
N ALA A 13 5.02 -8.61 -21.78
CA ALA A 13 4.45 -8.11 -23.02
C ALA A 13 4.30 -6.58 -23.02
N GLY A 14 3.88 -5.98 -21.91
CA GLY A 14 3.79 -4.52 -21.76
C GLY A 14 5.16 -3.83 -21.87
N VAL A 15 6.19 -4.37 -21.23
CA VAL A 15 7.57 -3.85 -21.33
C VAL A 15 8.09 -3.94 -22.77
N LEU A 16 7.92 -5.09 -23.42
CA LEU A 16 8.36 -5.27 -24.81
C LEU A 16 7.59 -4.34 -25.77
N ALA A 17 6.28 -4.16 -25.56
CA ALA A 17 5.48 -3.22 -26.34
C ALA A 17 5.98 -1.77 -26.15
N GLY A 18 6.28 -1.36 -24.92
CA GLY A 18 6.83 -0.02 -24.65
C GLY A 18 8.22 0.23 -25.23
N LEU A 19 9.04 -0.81 -25.40
CA LEU A 19 10.40 -0.71 -25.95
C LEU A 19 10.46 -0.78 -27.48
N PHE A 20 9.58 -1.58 -28.10
CA PHE A 20 9.69 -1.93 -29.53
C PHE A 20 8.52 -1.48 -30.39
N ALA A 21 7.38 -1.11 -29.81
CA ALA A 21 6.24 -0.62 -30.58
C ALA A 21 6.19 0.91 -30.52
N GLU A 22 6.05 1.56 -31.68
CA GLU A 22 5.58 2.95 -31.72
C GLU A 22 4.12 2.95 -31.25
N LEU A 23 3.94 3.17 -29.96
CA LEU A 23 2.61 3.23 -29.37
C LEU A 23 1.90 4.49 -29.88
N PRO A 24 0.63 4.37 -30.27
CA PRO A 24 -0.11 5.51 -30.77
C PRO A 24 -0.26 6.58 -29.67
N ALA A 25 -0.25 7.86 -30.05
CA ALA A 25 -0.17 9.00 -29.12
C ALA A 25 -1.27 9.00 -28.03
N TRP A 26 -2.43 8.40 -28.28
CA TRP A 26 -3.48 8.26 -27.27
C TRP A 26 -3.11 7.29 -26.13
N VAL A 27 -2.10 6.45 -26.25
CA VAL A 27 -1.59 5.58 -25.17
C VAL A 27 -0.51 6.31 -24.35
N THR A 28 0.31 7.13 -25.00
CA THR A 28 1.46 7.81 -24.41
C THR A 28 1.17 9.22 -23.89
N GLU A 29 0.22 9.94 -24.49
CA GLU A 29 -0.11 11.34 -24.13
C GLU A 29 -1.43 11.50 -23.37
N SER A 30 -2.22 10.43 -23.22
CA SER A 30 -3.49 10.52 -22.50
C SER A 30 -3.36 10.06 -21.04
N ASP A 31 -4.27 10.55 -20.19
CA ASP A 31 -4.43 10.15 -18.78
C ASP A 31 -4.93 8.70 -18.62
N LEU A 32 -4.61 7.80 -19.55
CA LEU A 32 -5.06 6.41 -19.59
C LEU A 32 -4.68 5.67 -18.31
N THR A 33 -3.50 5.94 -17.78
CA THR A 33 -3.03 5.44 -16.47
C THR A 33 -4.01 5.80 -15.36
N LEU A 34 -4.49 7.04 -15.32
CA LEU A 34 -5.43 7.54 -14.32
C LEU A 34 -6.83 6.91 -14.50
N TRP A 35 -7.31 6.71 -15.73
CA TRP A 35 -8.57 6.00 -15.97
C TRP A 35 -8.51 4.52 -15.58
N VAL A 36 -7.39 3.84 -15.88
CA VAL A 36 -7.14 2.46 -15.44
C VAL A 36 -7.10 2.40 -13.91
N LEU A 37 -6.51 3.41 -13.27
CA LEU A 37 -6.47 3.52 -11.81
C LEU A 37 -7.87 3.66 -11.21
N TYR A 38 -8.72 4.51 -11.78
CA TYR A 38 -10.12 4.64 -11.35
C TYR A 38 -10.89 3.33 -11.49
N ALA A 39 -10.71 2.61 -12.61
CA ALA A 39 -11.29 1.29 -12.78
C ALA A 39 -10.77 0.28 -11.73
N LEU A 40 -9.47 0.34 -11.41
CA LEU A 40 -8.86 -0.51 -10.39
C LEU A 40 -9.44 -0.24 -9.00
N ILE A 41 -9.56 1.04 -8.59
CA ILE A 41 -10.19 1.42 -7.32
C ILE A 41 -11.65 0.95 -7.27
N PHE A 42 -12.38 1.08 -8.38
CA PHE A 42 -13.76 0.60 -8.49
C PHE A 42 -13.86 -0.91 -8.29
N PHE A 43 -13.01 -1.70 -8.96
CA PHE A 43 -12.98 -3.15 -8.81
C PHE A 43 -12.52 -3.59 -7.41
N VAL A 44 -11.58 -2.87 -6.81
CA VAL A 44 -11.20 -3.08 -5.40
C VAL A 44 -12.41 -2.84 -4.49
N GLY A 45 -13.18 -1.77 -4.72
CA GLY A 45 -14.42 -1.49 -4.02
C GLY A 45 -15.45 -2.62 -4.14
N ILE A 46 -15.63 -3.19 -5.34
CA ILE A 46 -16.48 -4.36 -5.56
C ILE A 46 -15.95 -5.59 -4.80
N GLY A 47 -14.65 -5.85 -4.86
CA GLY A 47 -14.03 -6.98 -4.16
C GLY A 47 -14.22 -6.92 -2.65
N ILE A 48 -14.01 -5.74 -2.06
CA ILE A 48 -14.23 -5.49 -0.63
C ILE A 48 -15.73 -5.60 -0.29
N GLY A 49 -16.61 -5.02 -1.10
CA GLY A 49 -18.05 -5.03 -0.87
C GLY A 49 -18.70 -6.42 -1.03
N GLY A 50 -18.14 -7.27 -1.89
CA GLY A 50 -18.59 -8.64 -2.13
C GLY A 50 -18.12 -9.65 -1.08
N ASP A 51 -17.11 -9.30 -0.27
CA ASP A 51 -16.58 -10.19 0.76
C ASP A 51 -17.37 -10.05 2.08
N ALA A 52 -18.30 -10.99 2.27
CA ALA A 52 -19.10 -11.09 3.49
C ALA A 52 -18.25 -11.26 4.76
N THR A 53 -17.03 -11.82 4.65
CA THR A 53 -16.13 -11.93 5.80
C THR A 53 -15.60 -10.57 6.24
N THR A 54 -15.19 -9.72 5.30
CA THR A 54 -14.81 -8.32 5.55
C THR A 54 -15.94 -7.55 6.26
N PHE A 55 -17.18 -7.69 5.79
CA PHE A 55 -18.34 -7.02 6.40
C PHE A 55 -18.67 -7.55 7.81
N SER A 56 -18.53 -8.86 8.03
CA SER A 56 -18.74 -9.49 9.34
C SER A 56 -17.70 -9.06 10.37
N VAL A 57 -16.46 -8.85 9.94
CA VAL A 57 -15.36 -8.33 10.77
C VAL A 57 -15.63 -6.88 11.15
N LEU A 58 -16.02 -6.03 10.20
CA LEU A 58 -16.42 -4.64 10.46
C LEU A 58 -17.56 -4.56 11.50
N LYS A 59 -18.57 -5.44 11.38
CA LYS A 59 -19.76 -5.42 12.24
C LYS A 59 -19.53 -5.94 13.65
N LYS A 60 -18.59 -6.88 13.85
CA LYS A 60 -18.23 -7.44 15.16
C LYS A 60 -17.18 -6.62 15.91
N SER A 61 -16.62 -5.61 15.25
CA SER A 61 -15.48 -4.89 15.76
C SER A 61 -15.85 -3.73 16.69
N ASN A 62 -15.20 -3.66 17.85
CA ASN A 62 -15.30 -2.51 18.75
C ASN A 62 -14.60 -1.29 18.13
N VAL A 63 -15.08 -0.07 18.42
CA VAL A 63 -14.49 1.21 17.97
C VAL A 63 -12.97 1.29 18.26
N ARG A 64 -12.52 0.60 19.32
CA ARG A 64 -11.11 0.49 19.71
C ARG A 64 -10.20 -0.13 18.63
N ILE A 65 -10.75 -0.89 17.68
CA ILE A 65 -9.98 -1.48 16.57
C ILE A 65 -9.40 -0.42 15.64
N PHE A 66 -10.10 0.72 15.49
CA PHE A 66 -9.73 1.80 14.58
C PHE A 66 -8.48 2.54 15.07
N LEU A 67 -8.13 2.39 16.34
CA LEU A 67 -6.90 2.94 16.90
C LEU A 67 -5.65 2.38 16.22
N ILE A 68 -5.69 1.14 15.72
CA ILE A 68 -4.55 0.53 15.04
C ILE A 68 -4.28 1.22 13.69
N PRO A 69 -5.20 1.23 12.71
CA PRO A 69 -4.95 1.93 11.45
C PRO A 69 -4.70 3.43 11.67
N ALA A 70 -5.35 4.08 12.64
CA ALA A 70 -5.05 5.48 12.98
C ALA A 70 -3.61 5.67 13.47
N ALA A 71 -3.14 4.83 14.39
CA ALA A 71 -1.77 4.87 14.88
C ALA A 71 -0.75 4.58 13.76
N ILE A 72 -1.08 3.69 12.83
CA ILE A 72 -0.24 3.38 11.67
C ILE A 72 -0.11 4.60 10.75
N ILE A 73 -1.23 5.27 10.45
CA ILE A 73 -1.24 6.49 9.63
C ILE A 73 -0.38 7.56 10.30
N VAL A 74 -0.69 7.91 11.55
CA VAL A 74 0.03 8.95 12.28
C VAL A 74 1.52 8.62 12.41
N GLY A 75 1.85 7.38 12.78
CA GLY A 75 3.23 6.92 12.92
C GLY A 75 4.01 6.93 11.61
N SER A 76 3.39 6.47 10.51
CA SER A 76 4.05 6.46 9.19
C SER A 76 4.28 7.88 8.66
N LEU A 77 3.29 8.76 8.82
CA LEU A 77 3.41 10.17 8.43
C LEU A 77 4.45 10.91 9.26
N ALA A 78 4.44 10.73 10.58
CA ALA A 78 5.42 11.33 11.48
C ALA A 78 6.83 10.81 11.20
N GLY A 79 6.99 9.51 10.97
CA GLY A 79 8.26 8.90 10.59
C GLY A 79 8.79 9.43 9.26
N ALA A 80 7.93 9.59 8.26
CA ALA A 80 8.31 10.13 6.96
C ALA A 80 8.67 11.62 7.03
N ALA A 81 7.90 12.41 7.78
CA ALA A 81 8.24 13.81 8.07
C ALA A 81 9.58 13.91 8.81
N GLY A 82 9.84 13.05 9.78
CA GLY A 82 11.13 12.97 10.48
C GLY A 82 12.28 12.59 9.55
N ALA A 83 12.07 11.64 8.63
CA ALA A 83 13.08 11.25 7.65
C ALA A 83 13.45 12.39 6.70
N SER A 84 12.50 13.27 6.36
CA SER A 84 12.78 14.43 5.49
C SER A 84 13.83 15.40 6.06
N VAL A 85 14.00 15.44 7.40
CA VAL A 85 15.05 16.25 8.04
C VAL A 85 16.45 15.80 7.61
N PHE A 86 16.62 14.53 7.26
CA PHE A 86 17.87 13.96 6.78
C PHE A 86 17.99 13.93 5.25
N LEU A 87 16.92 14.29 4.53
CA LEU A 87 16.83 14.25 3.08
C LEU A 87 16.62 15.66 2.54
N SER A 88 17.71 16.40 2.36
CA SER A 88 17.72 17.81 1.93
C SER A 88 16.92 18.08 0.65
N ASP A 89 16.86 17.09 -0.25
CA ASP A 89 16.25 17.21 -1.58
C ASP A 89 14.75 16.82 -1.60
N VAL A 90 14.20 16.35 -0.48
CA VAL A 90 12.79 15.92 -0.39
C VAL A 90 12.04 16.80 0.58
N SER A 91 11.03 17.52 0.09
CA SER A 91 10.19 18.35 0.96
C SER A 91 9.43 17.50 1.98
N VAL A 92 9.10 18.09 3.14
CA VAL A 92 8.29 17.42 4.16
C VAL A 92 6.96 16.92 3.57
N LYS A 93 6.34 17.70 2.67
CA LYS A 93 5.08 17.37 1.99
C LYS A 93 5.25 16.12 1.12
N ASP A 94 6.32 16.04 0.35
CA ASP A 94 6.58 14.89 -0.53
C ASP A 94 6.99 13.64 0.26
N ALA A 95 7.77 13.81 1.33
CA ALA A 95 8.10 12.70 2.23
C ALA A 95 6.85 12.13 2.92
N MET A 96 5.97 12.99 3.42
CA MET A 96 4.68 12.57 3.99
C MET A 96 3.80 11.87 2.94
N ALA A 97 3.79 12.34 1.68
CA ALA A 97 3.07 11.67 0.61
C ALA A 97 3.61 10.25 0.34
N ILE A 98 4.94 10.10 0.28
CA ILE A 98 5.60 8.78 0.18
C ILE A 98 5.19 7.88 1.36
N GLY A 99 5.26 8.38 2.59
CA GLY A 99 4.88 7.66 3.80
C GLY A 99 3.39 7.30 3.89
N SER A 100 2.54 8.10 3.26
CA SER A 100 1.09 7.87 3.16
C SER A 100 0.71 6.74 2.21
N GLY A 101 1.68 6.20 1.45
CA GLY A 101 1.49 4.98 0.67
C GLY A 101 1.17 3.75 1.52
N LEU A 102 1.58 3.74 2.80
CA LEU A 102 1.19 2.77 3.83
C LEU A 102 1.26 1.29 3.41
N GLY A 103 2.17 0.94 2.49
CA GLY A 103 2.29 -0.41 1.93
C GLY A 103 1.52 -0.65 0.63
N TYR A 104 0.57 0.21 0.24
CA TYR A 104 -0.14 0.11 -1.04
C TYR A 104 0.69 0.74 -2.18
N TYR A 105 1.84 0.13 -2.45
CA TYR A 105 2.86 0.67 -3.36
C TYR A 105 2.39 0.79 -4.81
N SER A 106 1.54 -0.13 -5.29
CA SER A 106 1.10 -0.15 -6.68
C SER A 106 0.23 1.05 -7.06
N LEU A 107 -0.62 1.52 -6.14
CA LEU A 107 -1.50 2.67 -6.37
C LEU A 107 -0.84 3.99 -5.94
N SER A 108 -0.20 4.01 -4.77
CA SER A 108 0.39 5.25 -4.25
C SER A 108 1.55 5.76 -5.10
N SER A 109 2.41 4.88 -5.62
CA SER A 109 3.51 5.30 -6.50
C SER A 109 3.02 5.92 -7.80
N ILE A 110 1.95 5.39 -8.41
CA ILE A 110 1.35 5.96 -9.62
C ILE A 110 0.85 7.38 -9.34
N TYR A 111 0.05 7.57 -8.27
CA TYR A 111 -0.42 8.91 -7.90
C TYR A 111 0.72 9.91 -7.68
N ILE A 112 1.79 9.49 -7.00
CA ILE A 112 2.93 10.35 -6.72
C ILE A 112 3.71 10.65 -8.01
N THR A 113 3.88 9.68 -8.92
CA THR A 113 4.51 9.89 -10.23
C THR A 113 3.75 10.95 -11.03
N GLU A 114 2.43 10.82 -11.15
CA GLU A 114 1.60 11.74 -11.93
C GLU A 114 1.63 13.17 -11.36
N MET A 115 1.66 13.32 -10.03
CA MET A 115 1.58 14.64 -9.37
C MET A 115 2.95 15.31 -9.14
N ARG A 116 4.04 14.54 -9.02
CA ARG A 116 5.36 15.03 -8.57
C ARG A 116 6.54 14.52 -9.39
N GLY A 117 6.32 13.63 -10.36
CA GLY A 117 7.33 13.09 -11.26
C GLY A 117 7.89 11.73 -10.84
N GLU A 118 8.58 11.10 -11.80
CA GLU A 118 9.05 9.70 -11.75
C GLU A 118 10.00 9.40 -10.58
N THR A 119 10.84 10.36 -10.19
CA THR A 119 11.80 10.19 -9.09
C THR A 119 11.08 9.92 -7.77
N LEU A 120 10.10 10.75 -7.42
CA LEU A 120 9.35 10.60 -6.17
C LEU A 120 8.42 9.38 -6.22
N GLY A 121 7.84 9.08 -7.39
CA GLY A 121 7.08 7.85 -7.61
C GLY A 121 7.92 6.59 -7.39
N THR A 122 9.16 6.56 -7.88
CA THR A 122 10.09 5.45 -7.69
C THR A 122 10.48 5.29 -6.21
N ILE A 123 10.74 6.39 -5.51
CA ILE A 123 11.02 6.36 -4.07
C ILE A 123 9.78 5.83 -3.30
N ALA A 124 8.58 6.24 -3.69
CA ALA A 124 7.35 5.73 -3.10
C ALA A 124 7.17 4.22 -3.32
N LEU A 125 7.41 3.74 -4.54
CA LEU A 125 7.37 2.31 -4.86
C LEU A 125 8.37 1.54 -4.00
N LEU A 126 9.64 1.94 -4.03
CA LEU A 126 10.72 1.24 -3.32
C LEU A 126 10.53 1.28 -1.81
N SER A 127 10.20 2.42 -1.23
CA SER A 127 10.02 2.53 0.23
C SER A 127 8.89 1.63 0.75
N ASN A 128 7.77 1.54 0.03
CA ASN A 128 6.65 0.69 0.42
C ASN A 128 6.90 -0.80 0.14
N ILE A 129 7.66 -1.16 -0.92
CA ILE A 129 8.15 -2.54 -1.11
C ILE A 129 9.11 -2.93 0.02
N LEU A 130 10.06 -2.04 0.37
CA LEU A 130 11.01 -2.28 1.44
C LEU A 130 10.30 -2.44 2.79
N ARG A 131 9.22 -1.67 3.04
CA ARG A 131 8.35 -1.85 4.20
C ARG A 131 7.71 -3.25 4.24
N GLU A 132 7.23 -3.76 3.11
CA GLU A 132 6.68 -5.12 3.04
C GLU A 132 7.76 -6.17 3.34
N ILE A 133 8.90 -6.11 2.64
CA ILE A 133 10.02 -7.04 2.83
C ILE A 133 10.52 -7.00 4.27
N PHE A 134 10.69 -5.80 4.83
CA PHE A 134 11.08 -5.62 6.23
C PHE A 134 10.09 -6.32 7.16
N THR A 135 8.79 -6.17 6.93
CA THR A 135 7.77 -6.82 7.75
C THR A 135 7.83 -8.35 7.64
N LEU A 136 7.99 -8.89 6.43
CA LEU A 136 8.11 -10.33 6.20
C LEU A 136 9.31 -10.94 6.93
N LEU A 137 10.44 -10.25 6.92
CA LEU A 137 11.69 -10.74 7.53
C LEU A 137 11.75 -10.49 9.04
N ALA A 138 11.28 -9.32 9.49
CA ALA A 138 11.43 -8.87 10.87
C ALA A 138 10.22 -9.23 11.75
N ALA A 139 9.13 -9.80 11.22
CA ALA A 139 7.94 -10.19 11.99
C ALA A 139 8.23 -10.86 13.36
N PRO A 140 9.09 -11.90 13.47
CA PRO A 140 9.40 -12.51 14.77
C PRO A 140 10.07 -11.53 15.75
N LEU A 141 10.98 -10.69 15.26
CA LEU A 141 11.67 -9.66 16.06
C LEU A 141 10.71 -8.56 16.49
N LEU A 142 9.83 -8.12 15.59
CA LEU A 142 8.79 -7.13 15.87
C LEU A 142 7.86 -7.60 16.98
N VAL A 143 7.45 -8.88 16.95
CA VAL A 143 6.63 -9.44 18.04
C VAL A 143 7.40 -9.48 19.36
N ALA A 144 8.67 -9.89 19.34
CA ALA A 144 9.49 -10.00 20.54
C ALA A 144 9.74 -8.63 21.22
N TRP A 145 9.93 -7.56 20.45
CA TRP A 145 10.28 -6.25 21.00
C TRP A 145 9.08 -5.32 21.21
N PHE A 146 8.09 -5.37 20.33
CA PHE A 146 6.99 -4.40 20.29
C PHE A 146 5.60 -5.03 20.46
N GLY A 147 5.54 -6.35 20.62
CA GLY A 147 4.31 -7.10 20.84
C GLY A 147 3.57 -7.51 19.57
N ARG A 148 2.47 -8.23 19.76
CA ARG A 148 1.75 -8.96 18.68
C ARG A 148 1.06 -8.07 17.64
N THR A 149 0.84 -6.79 17.93
CA THR A 149 0.26 -5.84 16.96
C THR A 149 1.33 -5.18 16.08
N ALA A 150 2.61 -5.29 16.42
CA ALA A 150 3.68 -4.60 15.71
C ALA A 150 3.87 -5.07 14.26
N PRO A 151 3.79 -6.37 13.91
CA PRO A 151 3.82 -6.79 12.51
C PRO A 151 2.68 -6.22 11.67
N ILE A 152 1.48 -6.08 12.25
CA ILE A 152 0.34 -5.44 11.57
C ILE A 152 0.65 -3.97 11.29
N ALA A 153 1.24 -3.27 12.27
CA ALA A 153 1.61 -1.88 12.11
C ALA A 153 2.69 -1.68 11.05
N SER A 154 3.71 -2.55 11.05
CA SER A 154 4.79 -2.54 10.06
C SER A 154 4.27 -2.86 8.65
N ALA A 155 3.37 -3.84 8.51
CA ALA A 155 2.81 -4.23 7.21
C ALA A 155 2.03 -3.06 6.55
N GLY A 156 1.16 -2.40 7.31
CA GLY A 156 0.25 -1.41 6.74
C GLY A 156 -0.87 -2.07 5.93
N ALA A 157 -1.11 -1.58 4.71
CA ALA A 157 -2.14 -2.10 3.80
C ALA A 157 -1.92 -3.58 3.45
N THR A 158 -0.65 -4.01 3.36
CA THR A 158 -0.27 -5.38 3.02
C THR A 158 -0.57 -6.40 4.13
N ALA A 159 -1.08 -5.93 5.28
CA ALA A 159 -1.52 -6.77 6.40
C ALA A 159 -2.69 -7.69 6.03
N MET A 160 -3.49 -7.30 5.04
CA MET A 160 -4.64 -8.06 4.58
C MET A 160 -4.26 -9.21 3.63
N ASP A 161 -3.14 -9.12 2.91
CA ASP A 161 -2.80 -10.03 1.81
C ASP A 161 -1.41 -10.68 1.98
N THR A 162 -0.34 -10.05 1.49
CA THR A 162 0.99 -10.65 1.34
C THR A 162 1.65 -10.95 2.68
N THR A 163 1.39 -10.12 3.69
CA THR A 163 1.96 -10.28 5.04
C THR A 163 1.02 -10.99 6.02
N LEU A 164 -0.23 -11.28 5.64
CA LEU A 164 -1.18 -11.98 6.51
C LEU A 164 -0.64 -13.35 7.01
N PRO A 165 -0.02 -14.20 6.17
CA PRO A 165 0.51 -15.48 6.64
C PRO A 165 1.60 -15.33 7.71
N ILE A 166 2.51 -14.37 7.55
CA ILE A 166 3.60 -14.17 8.52
C ILE A 166 3.07 -13.56 9.82
N ILE A 167 2.07 -12.67 9.73
CA ILE A 167 1.41 -12.07 10.89
C ILE A 167 0.72 -13.15 11.70
N THR A 168 -0.07 -14.03 11.05
CA THR A 168 -0.79 -15.10 11.76
C THR A 168 0.14 -16.13 12.38
N LEU A 169 1.29 -16.41 11.73
CA LEU A 169 2.32 -17.31 12.25
C LEU A 169 2.96 -16.76 13.54
N ASN A 170 3.33 -15.48 13.57
CA ASN A 170 4.10 -14.90 14.68
C ASN A 170 3.23 -14.24 15.76
N SER A 171 2.10 -13.63 15.37
CA SER A 171 1.22 -12.89 16.27
C SER A 171 0.08 -13.77 16.81
N GLY A 172 -0.23 -14.85 16.11
CA GLY A 172 -1.32 -15.77 16.41
C GLY A 172 -2.53 -15.56 15.51
N LYS A 173 -3.34 -16.61 15.34
CA LYS A 173 -4.51 -16.62 14.44
C LYS A 173 -5.58 -15.60 14.84
N ASP A 174 -5.69 -15.27 16.11
CA ASP A 174 -6.64 -14.28 16.63
C ASP A 174 -6.37 -12.88 16.07
N PHE A 175 -5.14 -12.60 15.62
CA PHE A 175 -4.74 -11.33 15.03
C PHE A 175 -5.00 -11.25 13.52
N ALA A 176 -5.44 -12.34 12.87
CA ALA A 176 -5.76 -12.36 11.44
C ALA A 176 -6.87 -11.36 11.10
N ILE A 177 -7.93 -11.36 11.91
CA ILE A 177 -9.10 -10.49 11.74
C ILE A 177 -8.69 -9.02 11.87
N LEU A 178 -7.80 -8.73 12.82
CA LEU A 178 -7.27 -7.40 13.07
C LEU A 178 -6.39 -6.90 11.92
N ALA A 179 -5.55 -7.78 11.38
CA ALA A 179 -4.68 -7.49 10.24
C ALA A 179 -5.50 -7.22 8.98
N LEU A 180 -6.50 -8.06 8.69
CA LEU A 180 -7.43 -7.88 7.58
C LEU A 180 -8.17 -6.54 7.68
N PHE A 181 -8.76 -6.27 8.85
CA PHE A 181 -9.47 -5.01 9.09
C PHE A 181 -8.56 -3.80 8.91
N SER A 182 -7.38 -3.81 9.52
CA SER A 182 -6.43 -2.70 9.41
C SER A 182 -5.99 -2.50 7.97
N GLY A 183 -5.70 -3.58 7.24
CA GLY A 183 -5.32 -3.53 5.83
C GLY A 183 -6.41 -2.89 4.97
N VAL A 184 -7.68 -3.31 5.12
CA VAL A 184 -8.83 -2.71 4.40
C VAL A 184 -8.92 -1.20 4.66
N VAL A 185 -8.87 -0.79 5.93
CA VAL A 185 -8.99 0.62 6.31
C VAL A 185 -7.86 1.45 5.71
N LEU A 186 -6.62 0.95 5.77
CA LEU A 186 -5.46 1.64 5.21
C LEU A 186 -5.53 1.70 3.68
N THR A 187 -5.91 0.62 3.01
CA THR A 187 -6.11 0.58 1.55
C THR A 187 -7.10 1.64 1.07
N ILE A 188 -8.20 1.85 1.81
CA ILE A 188 -9.16 2.92 1.52
C ILE A 188 -8.56 4.31 1.82
N ALA A 189 -7.77 4.44 2.89
CA ALA A 189 -7.20 5.71 3.30
C ALA A 189 -6.08 6.20 2.37
N VAL A 190 -5.24 5.32 1.82
CA VAL A 190 -4.08 5.68 0.98
C VAL A 190 -4.42 6.67 -0.16
N PRO A 191 -5.36 6.40 -1.08
CA PRO A 191 -5.66 7.34 -2.16
C PRO A 191 -6.09 8.72 -1.63
N ILE A 192 -6.89 8.74 -0.55
CA ILE A 192 -7.38 9.97 0.07
C ILE A 192 -6.21 10.75 0.69
N LEU A 193 -5.33 10.07 1.43
CA LEU A 193 -4.19 10.67 2.10
C LEU A 193 -3.16 11.20 1.10
N VAL A 194 -2.78 10.40 0.10
CA VAL A 194 -1.78 10.80 -0.92
C VAL A 194 -2.27 12.04 -1.66
N THR A 195 -3.51 12.03 -2.15
CA THR A 195 -4.07 13.16 -2.89
C THR A 195 -4.24 14.40 -2.01
N PHE A 196 -4.77 14.25 -0.79
CA PHE A 196 -4.92 15.35 0.17
C PHE A 196 -3.57 15.98 0.56
N ILE A 197 -2.54 15.15 0.76
CA ILE A 197 -1.20 15.65 1.12
C ILE A 197 -0.52 16.31 -0.05
N LEU A 198 -0.77 15.91 -1.30
CA LEU A 198 -0.07 16.47 -2.47
C LEU A 198 -0.76 17.69 -3.09
N THR A 199 -2.08 17.80 -2.95
CA THR A 199 -2.87 19.00 -3.31
C THR A 199 -2.47 20.17 -2.41
#